data_AF-A0A8J4Y010-F1
#
_entry.id   AF-A0A8J4Y010-F1
#
_cell.length_a   1.000
_cell.length_b   1.000
_cell.length_c   1.000
_cell.angle_alpha   90.00
_cell.angle_beta   90.00
_cell.angle_gamma   90.00
#
_symmetry.space_group_name_H-M   'P 1'
#
loop_
_entity.id
_entity.type
_entity.pdbx_description
1 polymer ?
#
loop_
_entity_poly.entity_id
_entity_poly.type
_entity_poly.pdbx_seq_one_letter_code
_entity_poly.pdbx_strand_id
1 'polypeptide(L)'
;MFSVAALFLLVLVTQVLATSVPILPIEPPFPQPCCYGDKTVKSGEVVLSFQRSCFQLVCDNGKVVRRYLGEPGMKDCCEFDGQLYEEADFLTSHCMTLQCRALVGTRRTLSQNAVSSHCAVYNDPHFNSFDGYNYDFHGVCNYSLAQKGPTHYPELGVFADFEKCFGQASCLSHTTFRNDPHTVITLSNGDVTEILVNGHPFDLTQREKVYALQSADNCHPVLAWRSPWGHADPRCITLFGSSRIVLQHCAHRLDVFAHPAHVDNLDGLCGHYNDHVADDFTSRGGTVFPLNTFPLGFPTSWRTNSQSNSMCQAPCRGCNLDSTENPCTASPYELKTYRDHCNKAIYHLVNDYPHLHFHIDDCVFDLCIIAAYNDSYVDHNNWLQIIINIVKMAIHFHINTEGNTDTTTEDAQTTTQSPDNYFQ
;
A
#
# COMPACT_ATOMS: atom_id res chain seq x y z
N MET A 1 -84.33 -6.64 -51.19
CA MET A 1 -84.96 -6.96 -52.49
C MET A 1 -83.89 -6.87 -53.56
N PHE A 2 -83.71 -7.96 -54.33
CA PHE A 2 -83.02 -8.16 -55.62
C PHE A 2 -81.62 -7.54 -55.83
N SER A 3 -80.52 -8.29 -56.01
CA SER A 3 -80.12 -9.27 -57.05
C SER A 3 -79.38 -8.65 -58.26
N VAL A 4 -78.29 -9.34 -58.64
CA VAL A 4 -77.65 -9.49 -59.97
C VAL A 4 -76.41 -8.64 -60.37
N ALA A 5 -75.34 -9.41 -60.65
CA ALA A 5 -74.27 -9.31 -61.67
C ALA A 5 -73.11 -8.30 -61.59
N ALA A 6 -71.95 -8.85 -61.24
CA ALA A 6 -70.72 -9.01 -62.04
C ALA A 6 -70.25 -7.88 -62.98
N LEU A 7 -69.00 -7.43 -62.79
CA LEU A 7 -68.01 -7.35 -63.87
C LEU A 7 -66.58 -7.41 -63.30
N PHE A 8 -65.74 -8.25 -63.91
CA PHE A 8 -64.35 -8.55 -63.57
C PHE A 8 -63.41 -7.37 -63.87
N LEU A 9 -62.44 -7.10 -62.99
CA LEU A 9 -61.20 -6.41 -63.33
C LEU A 9 -60.01 -7.17 -62.74
N LEU A 10 -59.10 -7.64 -63.61
CA LEU A 10 -57.84 -8.27 -63.25
C LEU A 10 -56.93 -7.30 -62.51
N VAL A 11 -56.40 -7.71 -61.35
CA VAL A 11 -55.17 -7.14 -60.78
C VAL A 11 -54.21 -8.31 -60.54
N LEU A 12 -53.12 -8.33 -61.32
CA LEU A 12 -51.97 -9.21 -61.12
C LEU A 12 -51.24 -8.78 -59.84
N VAL A 13 -51.35 -9.57 -58.77
CA VAL A 13 -50.45 -9.50 -57.62
C VAL A 13 -49.49 -10.67 -57.73
N THR A 14 -48.24 -10.38 -58.06
CA THR A 14 -47.13 -11.34 -57.96
C THR A 14 -46.83 -11.60 -56.49
N GLN A 15 -47.30 -12.73 -55.95
CA GLN A 15 -46.82 -13.26 -54.67
C GLN A 15 -45.51 -14.02 -54.90
N VAL A 16 -44.42 -13.48 -54.37
CA VAL A 16 -43.16 -14.21 -54.20
C VAL A 16 -43.37 -15.17 -53.03
N LEU A 17 -43.45 -16.48 -53.32
CA LEU A 17 -43.39 -17.53 -52.31
C LEU A 17 -41.96 -17.60 -51.78
N ALA A 18 -41.72 -16.93 -50.64
CA ALA A 18 -40.53 -17.18 -49.83
C ALA A 18 -40.67 -18.57 -49.21
N THR A 19 -39.97 -19.56 -49.76
CA THR A 19 -39.79 -20.86 -49.13
C THR A 19 -38.95 -20.66 -47.87
N SER A 20 -39.59 -20.70 -46.70
CA SER A 20 -38.90 -20.75 -45.41
C SER A 20 -38.14 -22.07 -45.30
N VAL A 21 -36.82 -22.03 -45.46
CA VAL A 21 -35.95 -23.13 -45.04
C VAL A 21 -35.98 -23.14 -43.51
N PRO A 22 -36.35 -24.26 -42.85
CA PRO A 22 -36.25 -24.34 -41.40
C PRO A 22 -34.78 -24.27 -41.02
N ILE A 23 -34.39 -23.20 -40.32
CA ILE A 23 -33.09 -23.11 -39.66
C ILE A 23 -33.14 -24.10 -38.51
N LEU A 24 -32.45 -25.23 -38.65
CA LEU A 24 -32.21 -26.15 -37.54
C LEU A 24 -31.46 -25.36 -36.44
N PRO A 25 -31.86 -25.50 -35.16
CA PRO A 25 -31.12 -24.89 -34.07
C PRO A 25 -29.67 -25.40 -34.13
N ILE A 26 -28.71 -24.47 -34.22
CA ILE A 26 -27.29 -24.79 -34.09
C ILE A 26 -27.14 -25.39 -32.70
N GLU A 27 -26.93 -26.70 -32.62
CA GLU A 27 -26.60 -27.35 -31.35
C GLU A 27 -25.39 -26.62 -30.75
N PRO A 28 -25.41 -26.28 -29.45
CA PRO A 28 -24.25 -25.70 -28.81
C PRO A 28 -23.05 -26.63 -29.05
N PRO A 29 -21.85 -26.09 -29.34
CA PRO A 29 -20.70 -26.92 -29.67
C PRO A 29 -20.51 -27.96 -28.56
N PHE A 30 -20.46 -29.24 -28.94
CA PHE A 30 -20.33 -30.34 -27.99
C PHE A 30 -19.12 -30.08 -27.09
N PRO A 31 -19.26 -30.17 -25.75
CA PRO A 31 -18.17 -29.94 -24.81
C PRO A 31 -16.98 -30.84 -25.17
N GLN A 32 -15.85 -30.23 -25.54
CA GLN A 32 -14.70 -30.99 -26.02
C GLN A 32 -14.02 -31.73 -24.86
N PRO A 33 -13.71 -33.03 -25.00
CA PRO A 33 -12.95 -33.77 -23.99
C PRO A 33 -11.48 -33.37 -24.03
N CYS A 34 -10.78 -33.59 -22.92
CA CYS A 34 -9.36 -33.30 -22.76
C CYS A 34 -8.55 -34.59 -22.78
N CYS A 35 -7.33 -34.52 -23.28
CA CYS A 35 -6.35 -35.61 -23.18
C CYS A 35 -5.42 -35.35 -21.98
N TYR A 36 -5.21 -36.37 -21.15
CA TYR A 36 -4.24 -36.33 -20.06
C TYR A 36 -3.51 -37.68 -19.95
N GLY A 37 -2.25 -37.72 -20.39
CA GLY A 37 -1.54 -38.97 -20.65
C GLY A 37 -2.29 -39.82 -21.68
N ASP A 38 -2.49 -41.10 -21.39
CA ASP A 38 -3.22 -42.05 -22.25
C ASP A 38 -4.75 -42.01 -22.06
N LYS A 39 -5.27 -41.06 -21.26
CA LYS A 39 -6.69 -40.99 -20.91
C LYS A 39 -7.38 -39.83 -21.61
N THR A 40 -8.63 -40.07 -22.00
CA THR A 40 -9.58 -39.03 -22.45
C THR A 40 -10.55 -38.74 -21.32
N VAL A 41 -10.63 -37.47 -20.90
CA VAL A 41 -11.45 -36.99 -19.77
C VAL A 41 -12.55 -36.07 -20.32
N LYS A 42 -13.80 -36.23 -19.91
CA LYS A 42 -14.90 -35.41 -20.45
C LYS A 42 -14.84 -33.99 -19.90
N SER A 43 -15.32 -33.01 -20.69
CA SER A 43 -15.51 -31.64 -20.20
C SER A 43 -16.39 -31.64 -18.95
N GLY A 44 -15.96 -30.93 -17.90
CA GLY A 44 -16.55 -30.89 -16.57
C GLY A 44 -15.97 -31.90 -15.58
N GLU A 45 -15.26 -32.94 -16.03
CA GLU A 45 -14.71 -33.97 -15.14
C GLU A 45 -13.31 -33.61 -14.61
N VAL A 46 -13.03 -34.15 -13.43
CA VAL A 46 -11.74 -34.01 -12.75
C VAL A 46 -10.71 -34.93 -13.39
N VAL A 47 -9.63 -34.33 -13.87
CA VAL A 47 -8.46 -35.02 -14.42
C VAL A 47 -7.59 -35.58 -13.30
N LEU A 48 -7.24 -34.74 -12.32
CA LEU A 48 -6.47 -35.08 -11.13
C LEU A 48 -6.88 -34.20 -9.96
N SER A 49 -6.88 -34.74 -8.74
CA SER A 49 -7.11 -33.97 -7.52
C SER A 49 -5.84 -33.91 -6.69
N PHE A 50 -5.47 -32.71 -6.24
CA PHE A 50 -4.32 -32.45 -5.39
C PHE A 50 -4.83 -31.86 -4.07
N GLN A 51 -5.37 -32.71 -3.20
CA GLN A 51 -5.97 -32.29 -1.93
C GLN A 51 -5.02 -31.49 -1.02
N ARG A 52 -3.71 -31.73 -1.11
CA ARG A 52 -2.67 -30.99 -0.35
C ARG A 52 -2.26 -29.65 -0.99
N SER A 53 -2.68 -29.41 -2.23
CA SER A 53 -2.39 -28.19 -3.00
C SER A 53 -3.65 -27.40 -3.30
N CYS A 54 -4.78 -27.70 -2.62
CA CYS A 54 -6.01 -26.92 -2.69
C CYS A 54 -6.58 -26.77 -4.11
N PHE A 55 -6.22 -27.64 -5.07
CA PHE A 55 -6.77 -27.61 -6.42
C PHE A 55 -6.93 -28.99 -7.04
N GLN A 56 -7.75 -29.03 -8.08
CA GLN A 56 -7.91 -30.12 -9.01
C GLN A 56 -7.71 -29.62 -10.43
N LEU A 57 -7.18 -30.47 -11.29
CA LEU A 57 -7.20 -30.26 -12.72
C LEU A 57 -8.56 -30.73 -13.23
N VAL A 58 -9.27 -29.88 -13.97
CA VAL A 58 -10.58 -30.18 -14.54
C VAL A 58 -10.48 -30.00 -16.04
N CYS A 59 -11.12 -30.88 -16.80
CA CYS A 59 -11.28 -30.64 -18.21
C CYS A 59 -12.35 -29.56 -18.43
N ASP A 60 -11.99 -28.45 -19.06
CA ASP A 60 -12.91 -27.41 -19.50
C ASP A 60 -12.78 -27.26 -21.02
N ASN A 61 -13.72 -27.86 -21.74
CA ASN A 61 -13.90 -27.74 -23.19
C ASN A 61 -12.59 -27.88 -23.98
N GLY A 62 -11.92 -29.02 -23.80
CA GLY A 62 -10.68 -29.37 -24.51
C GLY A 62 -9.41 -28.86 -23.86
N LYS A 63 -9.50 -28.07 -22.79
CA LYS A 63 -8.35 -27.59 -22.00
C LYS A 63 -8.38 -28.14 -20.59
N VAL A 64 -7.24 -28.64 -20.12
CA VAL A 64 -7.07 -28.97 -18.71
C VAL A 64 -6.77 -27.68 -17.95
N VAL A 65 -7.69 -27.26 -17.08
CA VAL A 65 -7.59 -26.03 -16.28
C VAL A 65 -7.49 -26.36 -14.80
N ARG A 66 -6.83 -25.48 -14.03
CA ARG A 66 -6.77 -25.56 -12.57
C ARG A 66 -8.08 -25.04 -11.99
N ARG A 67 -8.74 -25.82 -11.13
CA ARG A 67 -9.90 -25.40 -10.31
C ARG A 67 -9.58 -25.64 -8.84
N TYR A 68 -9.68 -24.63 -8.01
CA TYR A 68 -9.39 -24.78 -6.58
C TYR A 68 -10.47 -25.59 -5.84
N LEU A 69 -10.09 -26.26 -4.76
CA LEU A 69 -10.90 -27.24 -4.01
C LEU A 69 -11.23 -26.80 -2.57
N GLY A 70 -10.81 -25.63 -2.11
CA GLY A 70 -10.90 -25.25 -0.70
C GLY A 70 -12.08 -24.32 -0.35
N GLU A 71 -12.64 -24.52 0.83
CA GLU A 71 -13.29 -23.45 1.62
C GLU A 71 -12.21 -22.72 2.47
N PRO A 72 -12.38 -21.43 2.79
CA PRO A 72 -11.47 -20.72 3.71
C PRO A 72 -11.28 -21.49 5.03
N GLY A 73 -10.05 -21.84 5.39
CA GLY A 73 -9.73 -22.49 6.68
C GLY A 73 -9.51 -24.01 6.67
N MET A 74 -9.47 -24.67 5.49
CA MET A 74 -8.88 -26.02 5.41
C MET A 74 -7.38 -25.98 5.74
N LYS A 75 -6.90 -26.96 6.50
CA LYS A 75 -5.49 -27.10 6.88
C LYS A 75 -4.61 -27.03 5.62
N ASP A 76 -3.71 -26.04 5.58
CA ASP A 76 -2.71 -25.81 4.52
C ASP A 76 -3.19 -25.01 3.27
N CYS A 77 -4.40 -24.40 3.29
CA CYS A 77 -4.92 -23.51 2.23
C CYS A 77 -5.24 -22.10 2.75
N CYS A 78 -4.84 -21.06 2.03
CA CYS A 78 -5.19 -19.67 2.35
C CYS A 78 -5.97 -19.00 1.23
N GLU A 79 -6.83 -18.05 1.58
CA GLU A 79 -7.56 -17.22 0.64
C GLU A 79 -7.23 -15.74 0.89
N PHE A 80 -6.98 -15.00 -0.19
CA PHE A 80 -6.84 -13.56 -0.15
C PHE A 80 -7.34 -12.97 -1.47
N ASP A 81 -8.28 -12.03 -1.38
CA ASP A 81 -8.91 -11.36 -2.53
C ASP A 81 -9.55 -12.34 -3.53
N GLY A 82 -10.21 -13.39 -3.03
CA GLY A 82 -10.82 -14.43 -3.85
C GLY A 82 -9.83 -15.39 -4.52
N GLN A 83 -8.52 -15.20 -4.31
CA GLN A 83 -7.47 -16.09 -4.79
C GLN A 83 -7.06 -17.07 -3.69
N LEU A 84 -6.94 -18.35 -4.06
CA LEU A 84 -6.46 -19.41 -3.18
C LEU A 84 -4.96 -19.65 -3.38
N TYR A 85 -4.26 -19.81 -2.26
CA TYR A 85 -2.82 -20.00 -2.13
C TYR A 85 -2.53 -21.32 -1.41
N GLU A 86 -1.52 -22.06 -1.89
CA GLU A 86 -0.99 -23.27 -1.23
C GLU A 86 -0.14 -22.88 -0.01
N GLU A 87 0.01 -23.78 0.96
CA GLU A 87 0.73 -23.53 2.23
C GLU A 87 2.08 -22.82 2.09
N ALA A 88 2.85 -23.22 1.06
CA ALA A 88 4.18 -22.72 0.79
C ALA A 88 4.21 -21.49 -0.13
N ASP A 89 3.08 -21.13 -0.75
CA ASP A 89 2.99 -20.01 -1.67
C ASP A 89 3.26 -18.69 -0.96
N PHE A 90 3.92 -17.80 -1.70
CA PHE A 90 4.19 -16.43 -1.29
C PHE A 90 3.30 -15.48 -2.07
N LEU A 91 2.66 -14.54 -1.36
CA LEU A 91 1.96 -13.40 -1.93
C LEU A 91 3.00 -12.38 -2.40
N THR A 92 3.70 -12.67 -3.51
CA THR A 92 4.82 -11.88 -4.06
C THR A 92 4.39 -10.67 -4.90
N SER A 93 3.12 -10.59 -5.30
CA SER A 93 2.55 -9.52 -6.12
C SER A 93 2.30 -8.19 -5.38
N HIS A 94 2.89 -8.04 -4.20
CA HIS A 94 2.66 -6.94 -3.26
C HIS A 94 3.99 -6.44 -2.69
N CYS A 95 3.94 -5.30 -1.98
CA CYS A 95 5.13 -4.63 -1.45
C CYS A 95 5.83 -5.39 -0.34
N MET A 96 5.15 -6.37 0.26
CA MET A 96 5.72 -7.28 1.25
C MET A 96 5.48 -8.71 0.81
N THR A 97 6.43 -9.58 1.10
CA THR A 97 6.28 -11.02 0.88
C THR A 97 5.58 -11.64 2.09
N LEU A 98 4.43 -12.27 1.88
CA LEU A 98 3.71 -13.02 2.92
C LEU A 98 3.58 -14.48 2.49
N GLN A 99 4.01 -15.43 3.31
CA GLN A 99 3.77 -16.85 3.06
C GLN A 99 2.38 -17.25 3.54
N CYS A 100 1.65 -18.06 2.79
CA CYS A 100 0.32 -18.55 3.18
C CYS A 100 0.33 -19.18 4.59
N ARG A 101 1.31 -20.00 4.95
CA ARG A 101 1.43 -20.53 6.32
C ARG A 101 1.35 -19.46 7.43
N ALA A 102 1.78 -18.22 7.17
CA ALA A 102 1.69 -17.10 8.13
C ALA A 102 0.26 -16.59 8.36
N LEU A 103 -0.70 -16.94 7.49
CA LEU A 103 -2.13 -16.70 7.69
C LEU A 103 -2.76 -17.72 8.65
N VAL A 104 -2.07 -18.84 8.93
CA VAL A 104 -2.54 -19.93 9.78
C VAL A 104 -1.62 -20.15 11.01
N GLY A 105 -0.49 -19.42 11.12
CA GLY A 105 0.52 -19.60 12.16
C GLY A 105 1.33 -18.34 12.50
N THR A 106 2.28 -18.46 13.43
CA THR A 106 2.96 -17.32 14.08
C THR A 106 4.31 -16.91 13.46
N ARG A 107 4.87 -17.71 12.53
CA ARG A 107 6.21 -17.44 11.96
C ARG A 107 6.10 -16.71 10.62
N ARG A 108 6.65 -15.50 10.59
CA ARG A 108 6.60 -14.58 9.44
C ARG A 108 7.97 -14.49 8.80
N THR A 109 8.03 -14.60 7.48
CA THR A 109 9.19 -14.16 6.70
C THR A 109 8.71 -12.92 5.96
N LEU A 110 9.00 -11.74 6.52
CA LEU A 110 8.67 -10.46 5.90
C LEU A 110 9.93 -9.99 5.19
N SER A 111 9.97 -10.13 3.87
CA SER A 111 10.92 -9.40 3.04
C SER A 111 10.14 -8.39 2.22
N GLN A 112 10.60 -7.16 2.23
CA GLN A 112 10.03 -6.14 1.37
C GLN A 112 10.44 -6.41 -0.08
N ASN A 113 9.53 -6.13 -1.01
CA ASN A 113 9.86 -6.19 -2.41
C ASN A 113 10.72 -4.98 -2.77
N ALA A 114 11.98 -5.20 -3.16
CA ALA A 114 12.93 -4.13 -3.48
C ALA A 114 12.47 -3.22 -4.64
N VAL A 115 11.48 -3.65 -5.43
CA VAL A 115 10.92 -2.86 -6.53
C VAL A 115 9.80 -1.92 -6.06
N SER A 116 9.26 -2.09 -4.85
CA SER A 116 8.23 -1.20 -4.32
C SER A 116 8.82 0.12 -3.83
N SER A 117 8.22 1.23 -4.23
CA SER A 117 8.51 2.54 -3.65
C SER A 117 7.82 2.74 -2.30
N HIS A 118 8.41 3.63 -1.51
CA HIS A 118 8.07 3.94 -0.13
C HIS A 118 7.88 5.45 0.03
N CYS A 119 6.76 5.84 0.63
CA CYS A 119 6.53 7.18 1.15
C CYS A 119 6.38 7.09 2.67
N ALA A 120 6.93 8.06 3.40
CA ALA A 120 6.83 8.13 4.85
C ALA A 120 6.27 9.46 5.31
N VAL A 121 5.48 9.42 6.38
CA VAL A 121 5.12 10.58 7.19
C VAL A 121 5.49 10.24 8.62
N TYR A 122 6.31 11.05 9.26
CA TYR A 122 6.78 10.75 10.61
C TYR A 122 6.99 12.01 11.43
N ASN A 123 6.98 11.85 12.75
CA ASN A 123 7.09 12.93 13.70
C ASN A 123 5.96 13.95 13.59
N ASP A 124 6.27 15.24 13.41
CA ASP A 124 5.32 16.33 13.61
C ASP A 124 5.09 17.34 12.46
N PRO A 125 4.95 17.00 11.15
CA PRO A 125 5.37 15.82 10.41
C PRO A 125 6.40 16.17 9.31
N HIS A 126 7.45 15.37 9.23
CA HIS A 126 8.31 15.28 8.05
C HIS A 126 7.71 14.30 7.05
N PHE A 127 7.93 14.56 5.78
CA PHE A 127 7.50 13.74 4.66
C PHE A 127 8.72 13.27 3.87
N ASN A 128 8.63 12.03 3.38
CA ASN A 128 9.48 11.50 2.33
C ASN A 128 8.56 10.99 1.21
N SER A 129 8.68 11.57 0.01
CA SER A 129 7.88 11.16 -1.15
C SER A 129 8.31 9.79 -1.68
N PHE A 130 7.51 9.21 -2.58
CA PHE A 130 7.85 7.96 -3.27
C PHE A 130 9.17 8.05 -4.06
N ASP A 131 9.53 9.24 -4.55
CA ASP A 131 10.76 9.44 -5.31
C ASP A 131 11.93 9.91 -4.43
N GLY A 132 11.72 9.96 -3.11
CA GLY A 132 12.76 10.21 -2.11
C GLY A 132 12.96 11.69 -1.74
N TYR A 133 12.02 12.57 -2.06
CA TYR A 133 12.08 13.98 -1.68
C TYR A 133 11.64 14.19 -0.23
N ASN A 134 12.52 14.77 0.58
CA ASN A 134 12.24 15.13 1.97
C ASN A 134 11.72 16.55 2.08
N TYR A 135 10.64 16.75 2.84
CA TYR A 135 10.09 18.08 3.12
C TYR A 135 9.22 18.11 4.37
N ASP A 136 9.02 19.31 4.92
CA ASP A 136 8.25 19.52 6.14
C ASP A 136 6.91 20.20 5.83
N PHE A 137 5.82 19.71 6.42
CA PHE A 137 4.50 20.32 6.22
C PHE A 137 3.58 20.17 7.44
N HIS A 138 3.28 21.30 8.09
CA HIS A 138 2.48 21.34 9.31
C HIS A 138 1.07 21.88 9.05
N GLY A 139 0.25 21.09 8.35
CA GLY A 139 -1.15 21.42 8.07
C GLY A 139 -2.11 20.72 9.01
N VAL A 140 -3.11 21.43 9.55
CA VAL A 140 -4.15 20.83 10.41
C VAL A 140 -5.43 20.57 9.59
N CYS A 141 -5.44 19.45 8.87
CA CYS A 141 -6.58 18.92 8.11
C CYS A 141 -6.37 17.43 7.83
N ASN A 142 -7.37 16.82 7.19
CA ASN A 142 -7.22 15.57 6.47
C ASN A 142 -6.71 15.81 5.03
N TYR A 143 -5.63 15.13 4.66
CA TYR A 143 -4.96 15.23 3.36
C TYR A 143 -4.86 13.88 2.65
N SER A 144 -4.90 13.90 1.33
CA SER A 144 -4.55 12.77 0.47
C SER A 144 -3.03 12.58 0.46
N LEU A 145 -2.53 11.49 1.03
CA LEU A 145 -1.11 11.14 0.95
C LEU A 145 -0.79 10.54 -0.42
N ALA A 146 -1.54 9.51 -0.81
CA ALA A 146 -1.42 8.86 -2.11
C ALA A 146 -2.80 8.36 -2.53
N GLN A 147 -3.25 8.68 -3.73
CA GLN A 147 -4.54 8.24 -4.27
C GLN A 147 -4.46 8.04 -5.77
N LYS A 148 -5.37 7.26 -6.33
CA LYS A 148 -5.45 7.09 -7.79
C LYS A 148 -6.08 8.32 -8.45
N GLY A 149 -5.29 9.06 -9.22
CA GLY A 149 -5.73 10.25 -9.95
C GLY A 149 -5.99 11.46 -9.05
N PRO A 150 -6.09 12.69 -9.62
CA PRO A 150 -6.26 13.92 -8.85
C PRO A 150 -7.70 14.18 -8.33
N THR A 151 -8.61 13.22 -8.47
CA THR A 151 -10.04 13.38 -8.11
C THR A 151 -10.26 13.70 -6.63
N HIS A 152 -11.29 14.47 -6.31
CA HIS A 152 -11.70 14.71 -4.91
C HIS A 152 -12.41 13.51 -4.25
N TYR A 153 -12.80 12.51 -5.05
CA TYR A 153 -13.48 11.28 -4.60
C TYR A 153 -12.75 10.05 -5.14
N PRO A 154 -11.52 9.78 -4.68
CA PRO A 154 -10.77 8.63 -5.17
C PRO A 154 -11.40 7.32 -4.70
N GLU A 155 -11.45 6.33 -5.59
CA GLU A 155 -11.90 4.98 -5.27
C GLU A 155 -10.87 4.19 -4.45
N LEU A 156 -9.61 4.61 -4.49
CA LEU A 156 -8.46 4.00 -3.82
C LEU A 156 -7.51 5.10 -3.35
N GLY A 157 -7.04 5.01 -2.10
CA GLY A 157 -6.05 5.93 -1.58
C GLY A 157 -5.80 5.82 -0.08
N VAL A 158 -4.80 6.57 0.36
CA VAL A 158 -4.32 6.69 1.73
C VAL A 158 -4.43 8.15 2.13
N PHE A 159 -5.07 8.39 3.26
CA PHE A 159 -5.34 9.72 3.78
C PHE A 159 -4.83 9.82 5.21
N ALA A 160 -4.34 10.99 5.59
CA ALA A 160 -3.86 11.27 6.92
C ALA A 160 -4.50 12.54 7.45
N ASP A 161 -5.11 12.40 8.62
CA ASP A 161 -5.65 13.49 9.40
C ASP A 161 -4.60 13.96 10.40
N PHE A 162 -4.33 15.27 10.38
CA PHE A 162 -3.37 15.90 11.26
C PHE A 162 -4.09 16.88 12.18
N GLU A 163 -3.82 16.73 13.46
CA GLU A 163 -4.34 17.59 14.51
C GLU A 163 -3.23 18.44 15.11
N LYS A 164 -3.61 19.59 15.67
CA LYS A 164 -2.67 20.41 16.42
C LYS A 164 -2.18 19.63 17.64
N CYS A 165 -0.87 19.56 17.82
CA CYS A 165 -0.25 18.98 19.01
C CYS A 165 0.48 20.04 19.82
N PHE A 166 1.81 20.04 19.84
CA PHE A 166 2.63 20.99 20.61
C PHE A 166 2.97 22.24 19.80
N GLY A 167 2.99 23.41 20.45
CA GLY A 167 3.30 24.68 19.80
C GLY A 167 2.42 24.99 18.58
N GLN A 168 3.05 25.11 17.41
CA GLN A 168 2.41 25.26 16.09
C GLN A 168 2.47 24.00 15.23
N ALA A 169 3.05 22.91 15.73
CA ALA A 169 3.18 21.65 14.99
C ALA A 169 1.84 20.93 14.83
N SER A 170 1.79 20.01 13.86
CA SER A 170 0.66 19.13 13.61
C SER A 170 1.10 17.68 13.64
N CYS A 171 0.38 16.84 14.36
CA CYS A 171 0.72 15.44 14.53
C CYS A 171 -0.31 14.55 13.84
N LEU A 172 0.13 13.40 13.34
CA LEU A 172 -0.76 12.38 12.79
C LEU A 172 -1.79 11.97 13.86
N SER A 173 -3.07 12.11 13.56
CA SER A 173 -4.18 11.75 14.44
C SER A 173 -4.88 10.49 13.95
N HIS A 174 -5.26 10.45 12.67
CA HIS A 174 -5.89 9.28 12.07
C HIS A 174 -5.30 8.98 10.69
N THR A 175 -5.29 7.71 10.32
CA THR A 175 -5.03 7.27 8.95
C THR A 175 -6.26 6.60 8.39
N THR A 176 -6.64 6.94 7.17
CA THR A 176 -7.69 6.24 6.44
C THR A 176 -7.09 5.56 5.21
N PHE A 177 -7.28 4.25 5.11
CA PHE A 177 -6.92 3.45 3.95
C PHE A 177 -8.18 3.02 3.21
N ARG A 178 -8.38 3.56 2.02
CA ARG A 178 -9.39 3.08 1.08
C ARG A 178 -8.72 2.12 0.12
N ASN A 179 -8.87 0.83 0.36
CA ASN A 179 -8.37 -0.20 -0.54
C ASN A 179 -9.16 -0.21 -1.85
N ASP A 180 -10.47 -0.05 -1.73
CA ASP A 180 -11.46 -0.03 -2.82
C ASP A 180 -12.74 0.70 -2.35
N PRO A 181 -13.73 0.96 -3.23
CA PRO A 181 -14.96 1.68 -2.86
C PRO A 181 -15.78 1.05 -1.72
N HIS A 182 -15.58 -0.23 -1.42
CA HIS A 182 -16.32 -1.00 -0.43
C HIS A 182 -15.50 -1.33 0.83
N THR A 183 -14.22 -0.95 0.86
CA THR A 183 -13.30 -1.31 1.94
C THR A 183 -12.50 -0.09 2.38
N VAL A 184 -12.95 0.52 3.48
CA VAL A 184 -12.32 1.67 4.12
C VAL A 184 -11.89 1.30 5.53
N ILE A 185 -10.60 1.38 5.82
CA ILE A 185 -10.04 1.12 7.14
C ILE A 185 -9.59 2.44 7.75
N THR A 186 -9.99 2.73 8.98
CA THR A 186 -9.48 3.88 9.74
C THR A 186 -8.71 3.39 10.96
N LEU A 187 -7.52 3.95 11.16
CA LEU A 187 -6.65 3.70 12.30
C LEU A 187 -6.49 5.00 13.08
N SER A 188 -6.63 4.93 14.39
CA SER A 188 -6.38 6.05 15.29
C SER A 188 -4.94 5.98 15.79
N ASN A 189 -4.24 7.11 15.79
CA ASN A 189 -2.88 7.16 16.28
C ASN A 189 -2.85 6.85 17.79
N GLY A 190 -1.96 5.96 18.19
CA GLY A 190 -1.80 5.54 19.58
C GLY A 190 -2.72 4.38 20.01
N ASP A 191 -3.76 4.05 19.23
CA ASP A 191 -4.61 2.88 19.51
C ASP A 191 -4.12 1.67 18.70
N VAL A 192 -3.86 0.57 19.40
CA VAL A 192 -3.04 -0.55 18.85
C VAL A 192 -3.76 -1.88 18.88
N THR A 193 -5.01 -1.85 19.31
CA THR A 193 -5.84 -3.03 19.49
C THR A 193 -7.12 -2.97 18.69
N GLU A 194 -7.53 -1.80 18.19
CA GLU A 194 -8.77 -1.65 17.43
C GLU A 194 -8.53 -0.81 16.18
N ILE A 195 -9.15 -1.22 15.08
CA ILE A 195 -9.27 -0.42 13.85
C ILE A 195 -10.75 -0.32 13.48
N LEU A 196 -11.13 0.65 12.65
CA LEU A 196 -12.48 0.73 12.11
C LEU A 196 -12.48 0.18 10.68
N VAL A 197 -13.31 -0.82 10.40
CA VAL A 197 -13.56 -1.36 9.05
C VAL A 197 -14.95 -0.89 8.63
N ASN A 198 -15.01 -0.03 7.61
CA ASN A 198 -16.22 0.68 7.18
C ASN A 198 -16.96 1.38 8.34
N GLY A 199 -16.19 1.94 9.28
CA GLY A 199 -16.72 2.63 10.47
C GLY A 199 -17.13 1.71 11.63
N HIS A 200 -17.01 0.39 11.49
CA HIS A 200 -17.28 -0.57 12.55
C HIS A 200 -15.99 -1.05 13.22
N PRO A 201 -15.93 -1.17 14.56
CA PRO A 201 -14.73 -1.60 15.26
C PRO A 201 -14.37 -3.05 14.92
N PHE A 202 -13.08 -3.30 14.75
CA PHE A 202 -12.49 -4.62 14.52
C PHE A 202 -11.29 -4.83 15.46
N ASP A 203 -11.32 -5.94 16.19
CA ASP A 203 -10.36 -6.24 17.24
C ASP A 203 -9.09 -6.95 16.72
N LEU A 204 -7.94 -6.34 17.01
CA LEU A 204 -6.58 -6.83 16.75
C LEU A 204 -5.82 -7.15 18.06
N THR A 205 -6.51 -7.44 19.16
CA THR A 205 -5.89 -7.72 20.47
C THR A 205 -4.85 -8.83 20.45
N GLN A 206 -5.04 -9.88 19.63
CA GLN A 206 -4.08 -10.99 19.55
C GLN A 206 -2.85 -10.56 18.77
N ARG A 207 -1.76 -10.32 19.50
CA ARG A 207 -0.44 -10.10 18.90
C ARG A 207 -0.04 -11.33 18.08
N GLU A 208 0.68 -11.10 16.99
CA GLU A 208 1.21 -12.12 16.09
C GLU A 208 0.20 -12.86 15.19
N LYS A 209 -1.12 -12.68 15.41
CA LYS A 209 -2.14 -13.14 14.47
C LYS A 209 -2.23 -12.21 13.25
N VAL A 210 -2.41 -12.81 12.08
CA VAL A 210 -2.85 -12.11 10.86
C VAL A 210 -4.35 -12.28 10.73
N TYR A 211 -5.04 -11.17 10.50
CA TYR A 211 -6.48 -11.11 10.39
C TYR A 211 -6.85 -10.82 8.94
N ALA A 212 -7.73 -11.64 8.35
CA ALA A 212 -8.53 -11.21 7.22
C ALA A 212 -9.64 -10.29 7.76
N LEU A 213 -9.71 -9.07 7.24
CA LEU A 213 -10.69 -8.11 7.72
C LEU A 213 -12.08 -8.49 7.24
N GLN A 214 -13.06 -8.39 8.13
CA GLN A 214 -14.44 -8.76 7.86
C GLN A 214 -15.38 -7.83 8.62
N SER A 215 -16.54 -7.56 8.03
CA SER A 215 -17.69 -6.92 8.66
C SER A 215 -18.84 -7.92 8.74
N ALA A 216 -20.00 -7.50 9.29
CA ALA A 216 -21.13 -8.41 9.56
C ALA A 216 -21.56 -9.25 8.34
N ASP A 217 -21.47 -8.70 7.13
CA ASP A 217 -21.92 -9.35 5.89
C ASP A 217 -20.86 -9.42 4.78
N ASN A 218 -19.66 -8.84 4.97
CA ASN A 218 -18.64 -8.74 3.91
C ASN A 218 -17.23 -9.09 4.39
N CYS A 219 -16.52 -9.90 3.61
CA CYS A 219 -15.07 -10.04 3.71
C CYS A 219 -14.40 -8.90 2.94
N HIS A 220 -13.37 -8.31 3.53
CA HIS A 220 -12.61 -7.23 2.95
C HIS A 220 -11.27 -7.77 2.46
N PRO A 221 -10.81 -7.39 1.25
CA PRO A 221 -9.58 -7.90 0.67
C PRO A 221 -8.35 -7.17 1.24
N VAL A 222 -8.28 -7.12 2.57
CA VAL A 222 -7.23 -6.50 3.36
C VAL A 222 -6.88 -7.43 4.51
N LEU A 223 -5.59 -7.73 4.65
CA LEU A 223 -5.05 -8.40 5.82
C LEU A 223 -4.50 -7.36 6.79
N ALA A 224 -4.67 -7.60 8.08
CA ALA A 224 -4.15 -6.73 9.12
C ALA A 224 -3.39 -7.54 10.18
N TRP A 225 -2.30 -6.99 10.70
CA TRP A 225 -1.63 -7.57 11.85
C TRP A 225 -0.87 -6.53 12.65
N ARG A 226 -0.60 -6.88 13.91
CA ARG A 226 0.31 -6.11 14.76
C ARG A 226 1.75 -6.58 14.61
N SER A 227 2.68 -5.65 14.71
CA SER A 227 4.10 -5.96 14.69
C SER A 227 4.48 -6.92 15.82
N PRO A 228 5.35 -7.91 15.56
CA PRO A 228 5.73 -8.90 16.55
C PRO A 228 6.58 -8.29 17.68
N TRP A 229 6.72 -9.03 18.78
CA TRP A 229 7.58 -8.63 19.91
C TRP A 229 9.03 -8.37 19.46
N GLY A 230 9.59 -7.24 19.88
CA GLY A 230 10.97 -6.85 19.55
C GLY A 230 11.11 -5.93 18.33
N HIS A 231 10.03 -5.62 17.61
CA HIS A 231 10.03 -4.49 16.67
C HIS A 231 10.31 -3.16 17.39
N ALA A 232 10.89 -2.20 16.66
CA ALA A 232 11.23 -0.88 17.19
C ALA A 232 10.02 -0.12 17.80
N ASP A 233 8.81 -0.33 17.27
CA ASP A 233 7.57 0.10 17.92
C ASP A 233 6.52 -1.04 17.96
N PRO A 234 6.14 -1.57 19.14
CA PRO A 234 5.13 -2.62 19.27
C PRO A 234 3.70 -2.14 18.98
N ARG A 235 3.52 -0.84 18.71
CA ARG A 235 2.25 -0.20 18.39
C ARG A 235 1.95 -0.18 16.89
N CYS A 236 2.87 -0.67 16.07
CA CYS A 236 2.70 -0.76 14.64
C CYS A 236 1.60 -1.76 14.22
N ILE A 237 0.67 -1.30 13.40
CA ILE A 237 -0.30 -2.11 12.66
C ILE A 237 0.09 -2.08 11.18
N THR A 238 0.18 -3.24 10.55
CA THR A 238 0.38 -3.37 9.12
C THR A 238 -0.92 -3.76 8.44
N LEU A 239 -1.27 -3.06 7.36
CA LEU A 239 -2.38 -3.37 6.47
C LEU A 239 -1.84 -3.76 5.11
N PHE A 240 -2.25 -4.92 4.62
CA PHE A 240 -1.86 -5.47 3.34
C PHE A 240 -3.11 -5.56 2.47
N GLY A 241 -3.26 -4.62 1.54
CA GLY A 241 -4.45 -4.50 0.70
C GLY A 241 -4.28 -5.10 -0.69
N SER A 242 -5.36 -5.65 -1.25
CA SER A 242 -5.39 -6.16 -2.64
C SER A 242 -5.15 -5.08 -3.69
N SER A 243 -5.33 -3.82 -3.30
CA SER A 243 -4.88 -2.65 -4.04
C SER A 243 -3.38 -2.63 -4.31
N ARG A 244 -2.57 -3.56 -3.79
CA ARG A 244 -1.10 -3.58 -3.85
C ARG A 244 -0.46 -2.36 -3.19
N ILE A 245 -1.18 -1.77 -2.24
CA ILE A 245 -0.67 -0.80 -1.28
C ILE A 245 -0.58 -1.52 0.06
N VAL A 246 0.58 -1.36 0.71
CA VAL A 246 0.80 -1.84 2.07
C VAL A 246 1.05 -0.64 2.95
N LEU A 247 0.39 -0.60 4.10
CA LEU A 247 0.56 0.46 5.09
C LEU A 247 1.16 -0.10 6.35
N GLN A 248 2.10 0.62 6.94
CA GLN A 248 2.53 0.38 8.31
C GLN A 248 2.28 1.65 9.12
N HIS A 249 1.25 1.59 9.95
CA HIS A 249 0.86 2.68 10.85
C HIS A 249 1.43 2.38 12.24
N CYS A 250 2.31 3.23 12.72
CA CYS A 250 2.94 3.17 14.03
C CYS A 250 2.71 4.49 14.78
N ALA A 251 3.09 4.54 16.05
CA ALA A 251 2.98 5.81 16.75
C ALA A 251 4.03 6.78 16.20
N HIS A 252 3.57 7.96 15.77
CA HIS A 252 4.40 9.02 15.18
C HIS A 252 5.07 8.63 13.84
N ARG A 253 4.63 7.56 13.17
CA ARG A 253 5.14 7.20 11.85
C ARG A 253 4.12 6.39 11.05
N LEU A 254 3.91 6.80 9.81
CA LEU A 254 3.12 6.10 8.80
C LEU A 254 3.99 5.85 7.58
N ASP A 255 4.17 4.59 7.23
CA ASP A 255 4.84 4.17 6.01
C ASP A 255 3.81 3.67 4.99
N VAL A 256 3.90 4.15 3.75
CA VAL A 256 3.07 3.77 2.61
C VAL A 256 3.96 3.11 1.57
N PHE A 257 3.68 1.86 1.23
CA PHE A 257 4.41 1.12 0.21
C PHE A 257 3.53 0.88 -1.01
N ALA A 258 4.03 1.23 -2.20
CA ALA A 258 3.30 1.06 -3.45
C ALA A 258 4.01 0.08 -4.40
N HIS A 259 3.28 -0.92 -4.90
CA HIS A 259 3.81 -1.85 -5.90
C HIS A 259 4.04 -1.12 -7.22
N PRO A 260 5.04 -1.51 -8.05
CA PRO A 260 5.29 -0.95 -9.39
C PRO A 260 4.11 -0.89 -10.37
N ALA A 261 2.98 -1.50 -10.02
CA ALA A 261 1.75 -1.41 -10.80
C ALA A 261 1.08 -0.02 -10.64
N HIS A 262 1.60 0.80 -9.73
CA HIS A 262 1.15 2.16 -9.43
C HIS A 262 2.07 3.24 -9.95
N VAL A 263 3.15 2.89 -10.65
CA VAL A 263 4.05 3.87 -11.25
C VAL A 263 3.25 4.84 -12.12
N ASP A 264 3.45 6.14 -11.90
CA ASP A 264 2.77 7.23 -12.63
C ASP A 264 1.22 7.19 -12.54
N ASN A 265 0.69 6.54 -11.50
CA ASN A 265 -0.77 6.40 -11.29
C ASN A 265 -1.20 6.70 -9.85
N LEU A 266 -0.28 7.25 -9.04
CA LEU A 266 -0.60 7.84 -7.74
C LEU A 266 -0.39 9.34 -7.78
N ASP A 267 -1.19 10.05 -6.99
CA ASP A 267 -1.04 11.47 -6.74
C ASP A 267 -1.31 11.76 -5.26
N GLY A 268 -0.74 12.85 -4.76
CA GLY A 268 -0.97 13.29 -3.39
C GLY A 268 0.26 13.97 -2.82
N LEU A 269 0.33 14.03 -1.49
CA LEU A 269 1.52 14.52 -0.80
C LEU A 269 2.76 13.62 -1.02
N CYS A 270 2.57 12.33 -1.29
CA CYS A 270 3.66 11.38 -1.57
C CYS A 270 4.24 11.48 -2.99
N GLY A 271 3.78 12.41 -3.83
CA GLY A 271 4.25 12.55 -5.22
C GLY A 271 3.62 11.54 -6.18
N HIS A 272 4.29 11.32 -7.32
CA HIS A 272 3.74 10.56 -8.46
C HIS A 272 4.21 9.11 -8.55
N TYR A 273 5.23 8.73 -7.78
CA TYR A 273 5.88 7.42 -7.90
C TYR A 273 6.33 7.16 -9.34
N ASN A 274 7.20 8.01 -9.85
CA ASN A 274 7.71 7.93 -11.22
C ASN A 274 9.23 8.14 -11.30
N ASP A 275 9.93 8.08 -10.16
CA ASP A 275 11.37 8.32 -10.02
C ASP A 275 11.77 9.75 -10.48
N HIS A 276 10.87 10.73 -10.39
CA HIS A 276 11.07 12.12 -10.82
C HIS A 276 10.75 13.15 -9.74
N VAL A 277 11.56 13.18 -8.68
CA VAL A 277 11.55 14.16 -7.58
C VAL A 277 11.14 15.60 -7.96
N ALA A 278 11.57 16.10 -9.13
CA ALA A 278 11.26 17.46 -9.60
C ALA A 278 9.76 17.76 -9.78
N ASP A 279 8.90 16.74 -9.89
CA ASP A 279 7.45 16.88 -10.04
C ASP A 279 6.64 16.45 -8.80
N ASP A 280 7.29 16.03 -7.71
CA ASP A 280 6.60 15.61 -6.48
C ASP A 280 5.71 16.72 -5.89
N PHE A 281 6.06 17.98 -6.12
CA PHE A 281 5.24 19.15 -5.72
C PHE A 281 4.20 19.53 -6.77
N THR A 282 3.47 18.55 -7.26
CA THR A 282 2.34 18.75 -8.16
C THR A 282 1.05 18.90 -7.37
N SER A 283 0.40 20.05 -7.52
CA SER A 283 -0.94 20.25 -6.97
C SER A 283 -1.98 19.35 -7.62
N ARG A 284 -3.11 19.17 -6.93
CA ARG A 284 -4.30 18.51 -7.48
C ARG A 284 -4.77 19.09 -8.83
N GLY A 285 -4.53 20.38 -9.07
CA GLY A 285 -4.84 21.05 -10.35
C GLY A 285 -3.82 20.81 -11.48
N GLY A 286 -2.77 20.01 -11.24
CA GLY A 286 -1.71 19.72 -12.20
C GLY A 286 -0.63 20.80 -12.30
N THR A 287 -0.62 21.80 -11.41
CA THR A 287 0.49 22.77 -11.36
C THR A 287 1.66 22.16 -10.60
N VAL A 288 2.79 21.98 -11.29
CA VAL A 288 4.09 21.61 -10.71
C VAL A 288 4.73 22.84 -10.10
N PHE A 289 5.11 22.77 -8.83
CA PHE A 289 5.78 23.87 -8.15
C PHE A 289 7.27 23.58 -7.86
N PRO A 290 8.11 24.62 -7.69
CA PRO A 290 9.52 24.43 -7.35
C PRO A 290 9.71 23.85 -5.95
N LEU A 291 10.58 22.84 -5.86
CA LEU A 291 10.96 22.16 -4.61
C LEU A 291 11.64 23.09 -3.60
N ASN A 292 12.47 24.02 -4.08
CA ASN A 292 13.33 24.88 -3.26
C ASN A 292 12.62 26.01 -2.52
N THR A 293 11.34 26.28 -2.81
CA THR A 293 10.59 27.40 -2.22
C THR A 293 9.38 26.96 -1.39
N PHE A 294 9.28 25.67 -1.04
CA PHE A 294 8.13 24.99 -0.42
C PHE A 294 6.76 25.70 -0.65
N PRO A 295 6.04 25.34 -1.70
CA PRO A 295 4.89 26.09 -2.19
C PRO A 295 3.61 25.64 -1.47
N LEU A 296 3.04 26.47 -0.60
CA LEU A 296 1.81 26.12 0.14
C LEU A 296 0.63 25.73 -0.77
N GLY A 297 0.63 26.16 -2.04
CA GLY A 297 -0.36 25.75 -3.04
C GLY A 297 -0.36 24.24 -3.34
N PHE A 298 0.79 23.56 -3.21
CA PHE A 298 0.89 22.11 -3.38
C PHE A 298 0.08 21.37 -2.30
N PRO A 299 0.46 21.40 -1.00
CA PRO A 299 -0.17 20.54 -0.02
C PRO A 299 -1.61 20.97 0.29
N THR A 300 -1.93 22.26 0.20
CA THR A 300 -3.31 22.75 0.43
C THR A 300 -4.29 22.26 -0.64
N SER A 301 -3.84 22.01 -1.87
CA SER A 301 -4.66 21.45 -2.93
C SER A 301 -5.07 19.98 -2.66
N TRP A 302 -4.29 19.27 -1.85
CA TRP A 302 -4.49 17.85 -1.52
C TRP A 302 -5.38 17.61 -0.29
N ARG A 303 -6.02 18.65 0.24
CA ARG A 303 -7.08 18.50 1.26
C ARG A 303 -8.20 17.60 0.74
N THR A 304 -8.71 16.72 1.60
CA THR A 304 -9.85 15.85 1.28
C THR A 304 -11.17 16.59 1.46
N ASN A 305 -12.26 16.05 0.91
CA ASN A 305 -13.61 16.55 1.20
C ASN A 305 -14.14 16.08 2.57
N SER A 306 -13.60 14.98 3.08
CA SER A 306 -13.97 14.39 4.38
C SER A 306 -13.08 14.98 5.46
N GLN A 307 -13.48 16.14 5.98
CA GLN A 307 -12.79 16.81 7.08
C GLN A 307 -13.43 16.44 8.42
N SER A 308 -12.62 15.93 9.33
CA SER A 308 -12.92 15.79 10.76
C SER A 308 -12.81 17.15 11.48
N ASN A 309 -11.94 18.03 10.99
CA ASN A 309 -11.68 19.35 11.56
C ASN A 309 -12.56 20.43 10.92
N SER A 310 -13.43 21.05 11.71
CA SER A 310 -14.38 22.09 11.27
C SER A 310 -13.70 23.39 10.80
N MET A 311 -12.43 23.58 11.16
CA MET A 311 -11.60 24.67 10.65
C MET A 311 -10.26 24.10 10.24
N CYS A 312 -10.21 23.56 9.03
CA CYS A 312 -8.97 23.34 8.30
C CYS A 312 -8.06 24.57 8.45
N GLN A 313 -7.03 24.48 9.28
CA GLN A 313 -6.17 25.63 9.51
C GLN A 313 -5.21 25.73 8.34
N ALA A 314 -5.07 26.93 7.78
CA ALA A 314 -3.92 27.22 6.94
C ALA A 314 -2.66 26.78 7.71
N PRO A 315 -1.65 26.21 7.03
CA PRO A 315 -0.40 25.83 7.69
C PRO A 315 0.04 26.97 8.58
N CYS A 316 0.50 26.63 9.78
CA CYS A 316 0.92 27.58 10.79
C CYS A 316 1.62 28.79 10.14
N ARG A 317 1.07 29.99 10.37
CA ARG A 317 1.56 31.24 9.80
C ARG A 317 3.01 31.55 10.22
N GLY A 318 3.57 30.76 11.14
CA GLY A 318 4.97 30.69 11.54
C GLY A 318 5.50 29.25 11.66
N CYS A 319 5.21 28.35 10.71
CA CYS A 319 6.09 27.19 10.46
C CYS A 319 7.02 27.42 9.26
N ASN A 320 6.69 28.40 8.41
CA ASN A 320 7.70 29.25 7.78
C ASN A 320 7.97 30.40 8.74
N LEU A 321 8.69 30.12 9.83
CA LEU A 321 9.07 31.17 10.78
C LEU A 321 9.88 32.24 10.03
N ASP A 322 9.47 33.49 10.16
CA ASP A 322 10.36 34.60 9.84
C ASP A 322 11.63 34.46 10.70
N SER A 323 12.78 34.90 10.18
CA SER A 323 14.11 34.61 10.73
C SER A 323 14.32 35.01 12.20
N THR A 324 13.40 35.83 12.75
CA THR A 324 13.44 36.36 14.12
C THR A 324 12.66 35.53 15.15
N GLU A 325 11.76 34.61 14.74
CA GLU A 325 10.93 33.82 15.66
C GLU A 325 11.40 32.36 15.81
N ASN A 326 12.24 31.87 14.88
CA ASN A 326 12.85 30.54 14.99
C ASN A 326 14.18 30.62 15.76
N PRO A 327 14.31 29.98 16.94
CA PRO A 327 15.57 29.92 17.71
C PRO A 327 16.78 29.50 16.86
N CYS A 328 16.56 28.58 15.92
CA CYS A 328 17.60 28.07 15.04
C CYS A 328 18.03 29.02 13.92
N THR A 329 17.21 30.01 13.55
CA THR A 329 17.62 31.06 12.60
C THR A 329 18.02 32.34 13.33
N ALA A 330 17.43 32.61 14.49
CA ALA A 330 17.69 33.77 15.31
C ALA A 330 19.02 33.69 16.08
N SER A 331 19.49 32.48 16.40
CA SER A 331 20.72 32.26 17.18
C SER A 331 21.56 31.10 16.63
N PRO A 332 22.73 31.40 16.02
CA PRO A 332 23.69 30.36 15.61
C PRO A 332 24.18 29.49 16.77
N TYR A 333 24.15 30.02 18.00
CA TYR A 333 24.52 29.30 19.20
C TYR A 333 23.46 28.26 19.60
N GLU A 334 22.17 28.62 19.54
CA GLU A 334 21.08 27.69 19.83
C GLU A 334 21.01 26.60 18.75
N LEU A 335 21.10 26.97 17.47
CA LEU A 335 21.20 26.01 16.37
C LEU A 335 22.32 24.98 16.59
N LYS A 336 23.52 25.44 16.96
CA LYS A 336 24.63 24.55 17.28
C LYS A 336 24.31 23.65 18.46
N THR A 337 23.70 24.19 19.52
CA THR A 337 23.32 23.43 20.72
C THR A 337 22.34 22.30 20.39
N TYR A 338 21.29 22.59 19.61
CA TYR A 338 20.33 21.58 19.17
C TYR A 338 20.98 20.52 18.28
N ARG A 339 21.84 20.95 17.34
CA ARG A 339 22.60 20.02 16.48
C ARG A 339 23.52 19.11 17.29
N ASP A 340 24.21 19.63 18.31
CA ASP A 340 25.05 18.84 19.20
C ASP A 340 24.22 17.82 20.00
N HIS A 341 23.02 18.21 20.45
CA HIS A 341 22.07 17.29 21.12
C HIS A 341 21.57 16.17 20.19
N CYS A 342 21.12 16.52 18.98
CA CYS A 342 20.66 15.56 17.98
C CYS A 342 21.77 14.60 17.54
N ASN A 343 22.97 15.10 17.28
CA ASN A 343 24.13 14.28 16.97
C ASN A 343 24.43 13.29 18.10
N LYS A 344 24.47 13.77 19.34
CA LYS A 344 24.72 12.90 20.50
C LYS A 344 23.67 11.79 20.62
N ALA A 345 22.40 12.09 20.31
CA ALA A 345 21.31 11.14 20.42
C ALA A 345 21.25 10.13 19.26
N ILE A 346 21.51 10.54 18.02
CA ILE A 346 21.14 9.76 16.83
C ILE A 346 22.35 9.37 15.97
N TYR A 347 23.44 10.13 15.97
CA TYR A 347 24.57 9.92 15.04
C TYR A 347 25.11 8.49 15.10
N HIS A 348 25.24 7.91 16.31
CA HIS A 348 25.73 6.54 16.48
C HIS A 348 24.81 5.46 15.87
N LEU A 349 23.54 5.77 15.59
CA LEU A 349 22.60 4.87 14.92
C LEU A 349 22.72 4.97 13.39
N VAL A 350 22.95 6.18 12.87
CA VAL A 350 22.94 6.48 11.43
C VAL A 350 24.32 6.60 10.81
N ASN A 351 25.41 6.53 11.59
CA ASN A 351 26.78 6.69 11.09
C ASN A 351 27.13 5.74 9.93
N ASP A 352 26.59 4.52 9.97
CA ASP A 352 26.79 3.51 8.94
C ASP A 352 25.79 3.63 7.77
N TYR A 353 24.86 4.58 7.86
CA TYR A 353 23.77 4.83 6.91
C TYR A 353 23.72 6.31 6.51
N PRO A 354 24.66 6.80 5.67
CA PRO A 354 24.75 8.24 5.34
C PRO A 354 23.47 8.83 4.73
N HIS A 355 22.71 8.02 4.01
CA HIS A 355 21.42 8.43 3.42
C HIS A 355 20.33 8.66 4.48
N LEU A 356 20.50 8.20 5.73
CA LEU A 356 19.61 8.46 6.87
C LEU A 356 20.05 9.67 7.72
N HIS A 357 21.13 10.37 7.34
CA HIS A 357 21.61 11.54 8.08
C HIS A 357 20.60 12.69 8.13
N PHE A 358 19.64 12.76 7.21
CA PHE A 358 18.59 13.78 7.23
C PHE A 358 17.77 13.75 8.53
N HIS A 359 17.65 12.60 9.20
CA HIS A 359 17.00 12.51 10.51
C HIS A 359 17.68 13.36 11.60
N ILE A 360 18.96 13.73 11.43
CA ILE A 360 19.64 14.69 12.32
C ILE A 360 19.12 16.10 12.05
N ASP A 361 18.88 16.45 10.79
CA ASP A 361 18.34 17.76 10.41
C ASP A 361 16.87 17.90 10.81
N ASP A 362 16.05 16.86 10.58
CA ASP A 362 14.70 16.72 11.12
C ASP A 362 14.72 16.95 12.64
N CYS A 363 15.61 16.24 13.35
CA CYS A 363 15.73 16.37 14.79
C CYS A 363 16.01 17.81 15.24
N VAL A 364 16.89 18.50 14.52
CA VAL A 364 17.21 19.88 14.82
C VAL A 364 15.98 20.74 14.61
N PHE A 365 15.31 20.60 13.46
CA PHE A 365 14.14 21.39 13.08
C PHE A 365 13.05 21.36 14.14
N ASP A 366 12.72 20.18 14.67
CA ASP A 366 11.65 20.07 15.65
C ASP A 366 12.06 20.61 17.03
N LEU A 367 13.32 20.45 17.44
CA LEU A 367 13.83 21.12 18.64
C LEU A 367 13.73 22.65 18.50
N CYS A 368 13.92 23.18 17.30
CA CYS A 368 13.71 24.60 17.03
C CYS A 368 12.25 25.00 17.26
N ILE A 369 11.30 24.21 16.74
CA ILE A 369 9.87 24.45 16.88
C ILE A 369 9.46 24.38 18.35
N ILE A 370 9.87 23.33 19.08
CA ILE A 370 9.53 23.15 20.50
C ILE A 370 10.05 24.32 21.34
N ALA A 371 11.30 24.73 21.11
CA ALA A 371 11.93 25.81 21.86
C ALA A 371 11.25 27.17 21.65
N ALA A 372 10.73 27.44 20.44
CA ALA A 372 10.03 28.69 20.12
C ALA A 372 8.77 28.92 20.98
N TYR A 373 8.19 27.85 21.56
CA TYR A 373 6.96 27.93 22.36
C TYR A 373 7.18 27.82 23.87
N ASN A 374 8.43 27.95 24.34
CA ASN A 374 8.79 27.97 25.76
C ASN A 374 8.35 26.70 26.52
N ASP A 375 8.30 25.56 25.80
CA ASP A 375 8.10 24.23 26.39
C ASP A 375 9.37 23.79 27.17
N SER A 376 9.17 22.89 28.13
CA SER A 376 10.18 22.60 29.15
C SER A 376 11.29 21.67 28.65
N TYR A 377 12.45 21.70 29.30
CA TYR A 377 13.56 20.75 29.05
C TYR A 377 13.14 19.25 29.20
N VAL A 378 12.04 18.95 29.90
CA VAL A 378 11.48 17.59 30.01
C VAL A 378 10.86 17.14 28.69
N ASP A 379 10.31 18.07 27.91
CA ASP A 379 9.71 17.81 26.60
C ASP A 379 10.78 17.44 25.57
N HIS A 380 11.97 18.05 25.65
CA HIS A 380 13.10 17.72 24.77
C HIS A 380 13.57 16.26 24.90
N ASN A 381 13.70 15.73 26.11
CA ASN A 381 14.23 14.37 26.30
C ASN A 381 13.22 13.28 25.91
N ASN A 382 11.95 13.48 26.23
CA ASN A 382 10.88 12.58 25.79
C ASN A 382 10.79 12.54 24.27
N TRP A 383 10.92 13.72 23.66
CA TRP A 383 10.85 13.87 22.23
C TRP A 383 12.06 13.26 21.49
N LEU A 384 13.28 13.41 22.02
CA LEU A 384 14.46 12.69 21.50
C LEU A 384 14.27 11.17 21.49
N GLN A 385 13.56 10.62 22.48
CA GLN A 385 13.28 9.19 22.53
C GLN A 385 12.30 8.75 21.42
N ILE A 386 11.38 9.62 21.01
CA ILE A 386 10.48 9.38 19.87
C ILE A 386 11.31 9.29 18.59
N ILE A 387 12.20 10.24 18.32
CA ILE A 387 13.05 10.20 17.11
C ILE A 387 13.95 8.98 17.10
N ILE A 388 14.57 8.62 18.23
CA ILE A 388 15.41 7.42 18.30
C ILE A 388 14.62 6.19 17.85
N ASN A 389 13.33 6.09 18.21
CA ASN A 389 12.49 4.99 17.75
C ASN A 389 12.16 5.10 16.25
N ILE A 390 11.83 6.29 15.74
CA ILE A 390 11.61 6.55 14.31
C ILE A 390 12.85 6.15 13.48
N VAL A 391 14.04 6.54 13.92
CA VAL A 391 15.31 6.22 13.26
C VAL A 391 15.59 4.71 13.30
N LYS A 392 15.36 4.05 14.44
CA LYS A 392 15.48 2.58 14.52
C LYS A 392 14.52 1.88 13.56
N MET A 393 13.32 2.42 13.36
CA MET A 393 12.39 1.91 12.36
C MET A 393 12.92 2.12 10.93
N ALA A 394 13.51 3.28 10.62
CA ALA A 394 14.12 3.58 9.32
C ALA A 394 15.29 2.63 9.01
N ILE A 395 16.15 2.36 10.01
CA ILE A 395 17.26 1.42 9.87
C ILE A 395 16.75 -0.01 9.68
N HIS A 396 15.78 -0.44 10.50
CA HIS A 396 15.17 -1.76 10.35
C HIS A 396 14.56 -1.94 8.96
N PHE A 397 13.95 -0.88 8.42
CA PHE A 397 13.45 -0.84 7.06
C PHE A 397 14.57 -1.00 6.02
N HIS A 398 15.62 -0.20 6.10
CA HIS A 398 16.76 -0.24 5.20
C HIS A 398 17.44 -1.61 5.17
N ILE A 399 17.69 -2.22 6.34
CA ILE A 399 18.29 -3.56 6.44
C ILE A 399 17.41 -4.62 5.75
N ASN A 400 16.09 -4.54 5.89
CA ASN A 400 15.17 -5.53 5.31
C ASN A 400 14.90 -5.33 3.80
N THR A 401 15.24 -4.17 3.26
CA THR A 401 15.16 -3.88 1.81
C THR A 401 16.45 -4.23 1.09
N GLU A 402 17.61 -3.86 1.64
CA GLU A 402 18.92 -4.09 1.01
C GLU A 402 19.55 -5.45 1.33
N GLY A 403 19.18 -6.09 2.45
CA GLY A 403 19.67 -7.43 2.80
C GLY A 403 19.28 -8.53 1.79
N ASN A 404 18.43 -8.22 0.81
CA ASN A 404 17.97 -9.13 -0.24
C ASN A 404 18.74 -9.00 -1.56
N THR A 405 19.63 -8.01 -1.71
CA THR A 405 20.46 -7.84 -2.91
C THR A 405 21.83 -8.52 -2.84
N ASP A 406 22.23 -9.05 -1.68
CA ASP A 406 23.62 -9.50 -1.44
C ASP A 406 23.82 -11.03 -1.40
N THR A 407 22.86 -11.82 -1.91
CA THR A 407 22.98 -13.31 -1.97
C THR A 407 23.13 -13.89 -3.38
N THR A 408 23.40 -13.07 -4.40
CA THR A 408 23.77 -13.56 -5.74
C THR A 408 25.19 -13.18 -6.15
N THR A 409 26.16 -13.46 -5.29
CA THR A 409 27.55 -13.70 -5.70
C THR A 409 28.10 -14.86 -4.88
N GLU A 410 27.55 -16.06 -5.05
CA GLU A 410 28.32 -17.27 -4.81
C GLU A 410 29.14 -17.55 -6.07
N ASP A 411 30.45 -17.52 -5.86
CA ASP A 411 31.49 -17.84 -6.83
C ASP A 411 31.12 -19.04 -7.71
N ALA A 412 30.90 -18.75 -9.00
CA ALA A 412 31.16 -19.71 -10.05
C ALA A 412 32.68 -19.95 -10.15
N GLN A 413 33.26 -20.63 -9.15
CA GLN A 413 34.52 -21.33 -9.33
C GLN A 413 34.25 -22.55 -10.22
N THR A 414 34.31 -22.30 -11.52
CA THR A 414 34.53 -23.32 -12.56
C THR A 414 35.72 -24.18 -12.15
N THR A 415 35.43 -25.37 -11.63
CA THR A 415 36.36 -26.49 -11.56
C THR A 415 36.53 -27.06 -12.97
N THR A 416 37.46 -26.49 -13.73
CA THR A 416 38.01 -27.16 -14.91
C THR A 416 38.96 -28.25 -14.45
N GLN A 417 38.44 -29.46 -14.22
CA GLN A 417 39.26 -30.67 -14.22
C GLN A 417 39.58 -31.04 -15.67
N SER A 418 40.86 -30.88 -16.05
CA SER A 418 41.42 -31.58 -17.21
C SER A 418 41.68 -33.04 -16.84
N PRO A 419 41.33 -34.02 -17.70
CA PRO A 419 41.84 -35.37 -17.58
C PRO A 419 43.27 -35.44 -18.18
N ASP A 420 43.92 -36.58 -17.92
CA ASP A 420 45.18 -37.07 -18.53
C ASP A 420 46.50 -36.74 -17.80
N ASN A 421 46.94 -37.67 -16.93
CA ASN A 421 47.89 -38.72 -17.36
C ASN A 421 48.46 -39.49 -16.15
N TYR A 422 48.20 -40.80 -16.10
CA TYR A 422 49.17 -41.80 -15.64
C TYR A 422 48.95 -43.11 -16.41
N PHE A 423 49.57 -43.19 -17.57
CA PHE A 423 50.18 -44.41 -18.10
C PHE A 423 51.53 -44.00 -18.70
N GLN A 424 52.59 -44.60 -18.14
CA GLN A 424 54.03 -44.49 -18.42
C GLN A 424 54.78 -43.26 -17.91
#